data_AF-A0A7C5MAH5-F1
#
_entry.id   AF-A0A7C5MAH5-F1
#
_cell.length_a   1.000
_cell.length_b   1.000
_cell.length_c   1.000
_cell.angle_alpha   90.00
_cell.angle_beta   90.00
_cell.angle_gamma   90.00
#
_symmetry.space_group_name_H-M   'P 1'
#
loop_
_entity.id
_entity.type
_entity.pdbx_description
1 polymer ?
#
loop_
_entity_poly.entity_id
_entity_poly.type
_entity_poly.pdbx_seq_one_letter_code
_entity_poly.pdbx_strand_id
1 'polypeptide(L)' 'WANVNISRIERYANENEVVIVPGKVLSCGDLTKKLTIAAWSFSKKAREKIEKAGGRCISIEQLVEENPEGKNVRIIG' A
#
# COMPACT_ATOMS: atom_id res chain seq x y z
N TRP A 1 8.49 -11.58 9.10
CA TRP A 1 7.48 -10.90 8.26
C TRP A 1 7.29 -9.47 8.74
N ALA A 2 7.39 -8.49 7.83
CA ALA A 2 7.02 -7.11 8.14
C ALA A 2 5.48 -7.02 8.26
N ASN A 3 5.00 -6.41 9.35
CA ASN A 3 3.59 -6.06 9.53
C ASN A 3 3.50 -4.54 9.55
N VAL A 4 2.87 -3.97 8.53
CA VAL A 4 2.77 -2.52 8.38
C VAL A 4 1.34 -2.07 8.58
N ASN A 5 1.16 -1.08 9.44
CA ASN A 5 -0.12 -0.44 9.67
C ASN A 5 -0.36 0.67 8.66
N ILE A 6 -1.63 0.86 8.29
CA ILE A 6 -2.08 1.96 7.43
C ILE A 6 -1.60 3.32 7.96
N SER A 7 -1.63 3.56 9.27
CA SER A 7 -1.12 4.82 9.87
C SER A 7 0.33 5.13 9.49
N ARG A 8 1.16 4.10 9.33
CA ARG A 8 2.56 4.26 8.92
C ARG A 8 2.63 4.62 7.45
N ILE A 9 1.82 3.98 6.61
CA ILE A 9 1.74 4.28 5.18
C ILE A 9 1.29 5.73 5.00
N GLU A 10 0.21 6.15 5.66
CA GLU A 10 -0.31 7.52 5.61
C GLU A 10 0.76 8.57 6.00
N ARG A 11 1.47 8.34 7.09
CA ARG A 11 2.46 9.31 7.59
C ARG A 11 3.57 9.60 6.61
N TYR A 12 4.06 8.56 5.93
CA TYR A 12 5.19 8.71 5.04
C TYR A 12 4.73 8.93 3.61
N ALA A 13 3.70 8.24 3.13
CA ALA A 13 3.34 8.17 1.71
C ALA A 13 2.83 9.50 1.17
N ASN A 14 3.16 9.75 -0.08
CA ASN A 14 2.64 10.89 -0.82
C ASN A 14 1.39 10.48 -1.60
N GLU A 15 0.54 11.46 -1.90
CA GLU A 15 -0.61 11.23 -2.79
C GLU A 15 -0.13 10.82 -4.19
N ASN A 16 -0.86 9.89 -4.82
CA ASN A 16 -0.54 9.30 -6.11
C ASN A 16 0.81 8.55 -6.19
N GLU A 17 1.42 8.21 -5.06
CA GLU A 17 2.64 7.38 -5.00
C GLU A 17 2.30 5.88 -4.97
N VAL A 18 3.27 5.05 -5.36
CA VAL A 18 3.19 3.59 -5.19
C VAL A 18 3.98 3.16 -3.96
N VAL A 19 3.33 2.50 -3.02
CA VAL A 19 3.95 1.98 -1.80
C VAL A 19 4.10 0.46 -1.88
N ILE A 20 5.31 -0.04 -1.75
CA ILE A 20 5.59 -1.48 -1.60
C ILE A 20 5.73 -1.81 -0.12
N VAL A 21 4.98 -2.81 0.33
CA VAL A 21 5.12 -3.41 1.66
C VAL A 21 5.58 -4.86 1.52
N PRO A 22 6.82 -5.19 1.93
CA PRO A 22 7.33 -6.54 1.87
C PRO A 22 6.80 -7.42 3.01
N GLY A 23 5.47 -7.54 3.11
CA GLY A 23 4.81 -8.33 4.14
C GLY A 23 3.30 -8.15 4.15
N LYS A 24 2.73 -8.06 5.36
CA LYS A 24 1.29 -7.99 5.58
C LYS A 24 0.86 -6.57 5.96
N VAL A 25 -0.16 -6.05 5.28
CA VAL A 25 -0.76 -4.76 5.59
C VAL A 25 -1.96 -4.94 6.54
N LEU A 26 -1.94 -4.17 7.62
CA LEU A 26 -2.94 -4.18 8.69
C LEU A 26 -3.73 -2.88 8.72
N SER A 27 -5.00 -2.94 9.13
CA SER A 27 -5.96 -1.84 9.01
C SER A 27 -5.90 -0.79 10.14
N CYS A 28 -4.82 -0.76 10.91
CA CYS A 28 -4.71 0.12 12.07
C CYS A 28 -4.37 1.55 11.63
N GLY A 29 -5.14 2.53 12.12
CA GLY A 29 -5.09 3.92 11.67
C GLY A 29 -5.98 4.21 10.47
N ASP A 30 -5.92 5.44 9.98
CA ASP A 30 -6.76 5.94 8.90
C ASP A 30 -5.92 6.28 7.68
N LEU A 31 -6.52 6.08 6.50
CA LEU A 31 -5.97 6.45 5.21
C LEU A 31 -6.90 7.50 4.62
N THR A 32 -6.38 8.70 4.38
CA THR A 32 -7.06 9.79 3.69
C THR A 32 -6.46 10.03 2.31
N LYS A 33 -5.18 9.68 2.11
CA LYS A 33 -4.50 9.84 0.83
C LYS A 33 -4.87 8.75 -0.18
N LYS A 34 -5.04 9.16 -1.43
CA LYS A 34 -5.18 8.26 -2.58
C LYS A 34 -3.81 7.80 -3.03
N LEU A 35 -3.50 6.54 -2.79
CA LEU A 35 -2.23 5.93 -3.19
C LEU A 35 -2.40 4.46 -3.54
N THR A 36 -1.42 3.90 -4.25
CA THR A 36 -1.42 2.49 -4.65
C THR A 36 -0.53 1.72 -3.71
N ILE A 37 -1.06 0.68 -3.06
CA ILE A 37 -0.30 -0.16 -2.13
C ILE A 37 -0.12 -1.54 -2.75
N ALA A 38 1.13 -1.94 -2.92
CA ALA A 38 1.55 -3.27 -3.33
C ALA A 38 2.06 -4.06 -2.12
N ALA A 39 1.48 -5.22 -1.82
CA ALA A 39 1.95 -6.07 -0.72
C ALA A 39 1.75 -7.55 -1.01
N TRP A 40 2.40 -8.41 -0.22
CA TRP A 40 2.17 -9.87 -0.28
C TRP A 40 0.77 -10.25 0.18
N SER A 41 0.29 -9.61 1.26
CA SER A 41 -1.02 -9.90 1.80
C SER A 41 -1.62 -8.68 2.48
N PHE A 42 -2.93 -8.57 2.39
CA PHE A 42 -3.70 -7.51 3.02
C PHE A 42 -4.72 -8.14 3.96
N SER A 43 -4.90 -7.53 5.13
CA SER A 43 -6.06 -7.85 5.96
C SER A 43 -7.34 -7.40 5.27
N LYS A 44 -8.45 -8.13 5.44
CA LYS A 44 -9.76 -7.80 4.83
C LYS A 44 -10.17 -6.35 5.12
N LYS A 45 -10.04 -5.93 6.38
CA LYS A 45 -10.30 -4.55 6.82
C LYS A 45 -9.34 -3.53 6.22
N ALA A 46 -8.11 -3.93 5.87
CA ALA A 46 -7.13 -3.02 5.31
C ALA A 46 -7.49 -2.68 3.86
N ARG A 47 -7.82 -3.69 3.04
CA ARG A 47 -8.31 -3.47 1.67
C ARG A 47 -9.51 -2.54 1.65
N GLU A 48 -10.49 -2.81 2.52
CA GLU A 48 -11.71 -2.02 2.59
C GLU A 48 -11.44 -0.55 2.96
N LYS A 49 -10.49 -0.28 3.87
CA LYS A 49 -10.06 1.09 4.20
C LYS A 49 -9.34 1.77 3.04
N ILE A 50 -8.50 1.03 2.33
CA ILE A 50 -7.73 1.55 1.20
C ILE A 50 -8.66 1.91 0.04
N GLU A 51 -9.61 1.03 -0.30
CA GLU A 51 -10.64 1.29 -1.30
C GLU A 51 -11.56 2.45 -0.89
N LYS A 52 -11.94 2.55 0.39
CA LYS A 52 -12.72 3.68 0.93
C LYS A 52 -11.99 5.02 0.81
N ALA A 53 -10.66 5.03 0.95
CA ALA A 53 -9.85 6.22 0.72
C ALA A 53 -9.71 6.58 -0.77
N GLY A 54 -10.17 5.71 -1.68
CA GLY A 54 -9.95 5.83 -3.12
C GLY A 54 -8.54 5.44 -3.55
N GLY A 55 -7.83 4.67 -2.72
CA GLY A 55 -6.57 4.03 -3.05
C GLY A 55 -6.76 2.67 -3.72
N ARG A 56 -5.67 2.11 -4.27
CA ARG A 56 -5.69 0.83 -4.99
C ARG A 56 -4.82 -0.19 -4.26
N CYS A 57 -5.35 -1.40 -4.04
CA CYS A 57 -4.58 -2.52 -3.50
C CYS A 57 -4.17 -3.44 -4.64
N ILE A 58 -2.87 -3.67 -4.82
CA ILE A 58 -2.33 -4.60 -5.81
C ILE A 58 -1.35 -5.57 -5.17
N SER A 59 -1.05 -6.67 -5.87
CA SER A 59 0.03 -7.57 -5.49
C SER A 59 1.38 -7.06 -5.99
N ILE A 60 2.48 -7.51 -5.40
CA ILE A 60 3.82 -7.18 -5.89
C ILE A 60 4.02 -7.64 -7.34
N GLU A 61 3.47 -8.80 -7.70
CA GLU A 61 3.50 -9.32 -9.09
C GLU A 61 2.82 -8.35 -10.07
N GLN A 62 1.64 -7.85 -9.72
CA GLN A 62 0.93 -6.86 -10.54
C GLN A 62 1.68 -5.55 -10.65
N LEU A 63 2.37 -5.13 -9.59
CA LEU A 63 3.20 -3.93 -9.65
C LEU A 63 4.36 -4.08 -10.63
N VAL A 64 5.00 -5.25 -10.67
CA VAL A 64 6.09 -5.53 -11.62
C VAL A 64 5.58 -5.52 -13.06
N GLU A 65 4.34 -5.97 -13.29
CA GLU A 65 3.69 -5.95 -14.60
C GLU A 65 3.24 -4.53 -15.01
N GLU A 66 2.62 -3.77 -14.11
CA GLU A 66 2.13 -2.40 -14.38
C GLU A 66 3.27 -1.36 -14.42
N ASN A 67 4.34 -1.55 -13.64
CA ASN A 67 5.46 -0.61 -13.51
C ASN A 67 6.83 -1.32 -13.45
N PRO A 68 7.29 -1.92 -14.56
CA PRO A 68 8.55 -2.65 -14.62
C PRO A 68 9.77 -1.75 -14.38
N GLU A 69 9.66 -0.44 -14.62
CA GLU A 69 10.74 0.53 -14.39
C GLU A 69 10.87 0.93 -12.91
N GLY A 70 9.90 0.61 -12.05
CA GLY A 70 9.95 0.95 -10.64
C GLY A 70 10.03 2.46 -10.36
N LYS A 71 9.42 3.30 -11.21
CA LYS A 71 9.41 4.75 -11.04
C LYS A 71 8.35 5.17 -10.00
N ASN A 72 8.71 6.13 -9.14
CA ASN A 72 7.83 6.68 -8.10
C ASN A 72 7.34 5.65 -7.07
N VAL A 73 8.22 4.71 -6.73
CA VAL A 73 7.90 3.61 -5.81
C VAL A 73 8.63 3.80 -4.49
N ARG A 74 7.95 3.52 -3.39
CA ARG A 74 8.52 3.64 -2.05
C ARG A 74 8.27 2.42 -1.20
N ILE A 75 9.34 1.90 -0.62
CA ILE A 75 9.31 0.68 0.18
C ILE A 75 9.08 1.08 1.65
N ILE A 76 8.07 0.48 2.28
CA ILE A 76 7.74 0.70 3.69
C ILE A 76 7.68 -0.66 4.39
N GLY A 77 8.53 -0.87 5.39
CA GLY A 77 8.62 -2.07 6.23
C GLY A 77 8.60 -1.73 7.71
#